data_AF-W4GG27-F1
#
_entry.id   AF-W4GG27-F1
#
_cell.length_a   1.000
_cell.length_b   1.000
_cell.length_c   1.000
_cell.angle_alpha   90.00
_cell.angle_beta   90.00
_cell.angle_gamma   90.00
#
_symmetry.space_group_name_H-M   'P 1'
#
loop_
_entity.id
_entity.type
_entity.pdbx_description
1 polymer ?
#
loop_
_entity_poly.entity_id
_entity_poly.type
_entity_poly.pdbx_seq_one_letter_code
_entity_poly.pdbx_strand_id
1 'polypeptide(L)'
;MTPTPPASAASKQTIEESFRGASTRPAYDTYRKQFESFLQPHKGGIALETASTDDCTDFFHHLYTNGKKARTIDVAKSALAAHFNNTRINPNPAQDANARRYLVGLQKFNKKKNVDEEKQAHPLTVQELSTLMNGLAGMHPFVGSLLRLLLAVGFPGCFRISEVLNLRYNDVQLVSEGSGRYLSVRIRWHKKANVEED
;
A
#
# COMPACT_ATOMS: atom_id res chain seq x y z
N MET A 1 -25.03 1.85 31.16
CA MET A 1 -24.56 1.97 29.76
C MET A 1 -25.76 1.76 28.87
N THR A 2 -26.18 2.77 28.12
CA THR A 2 -27.24 2.65 27.11
C THR A 2 -26.70 1.82 25.93
N PRO A 3 -27.44 0.82 25.42
CA PRO A 3 -27.01 0.06 24.26
C PRO A 3 -26.92 0.97 23.05
N THR A 4 -25.77 0.96 22.38
CA THR A 4 -25.59 1.61 21.09
C THR A 4 -26.61 1.02 20.11
N PRO A 5 -27.46 1.85 19.44
CA PRO A 5 -28.41 1.34 18.48
C PRO A 5 -27.68 0.59 17.36
N PRO A 6 -28.26 -0.51 16.85
CA PRO A 6 -27.64 -1.29 15.79
C PRO A 6 -27.39 -0.39 14.58
N ALA A 7 -26.13 -0.29 14.16
CA ALA A 7 -25.76 0.42 12.95
C ALA A 7 -26.58 -0.13 11.79
N SER A 8 -27.21 0.76 11.02
CA SER A 8 -27.92 0.38 9.78
C SER A 8 -27.00 -0.49 8.93
N ALA A 9 -27.45 -1.69 8.56
CA ALA A 9 -26.65 -2.64 7.82
C ALA A 9 -26.14 -2.01 6.50
N ALA A 10 -24.83 -1.86 6.37
CA ALA A 10 -24.21 -1.37 5.15
C ALA A 10 -24.47 -2.36 4.00
N SER A 11 -24.62 -1.84 2.78
CA SER A 11 -24.80 -2.71 1.61
C SER A 11 -23.57 -3.60 1.38
N LYS A 12 -23.75 -4.78 0.76
CA LYS A 12 -22.64 -5.67 0.37
C LYS A 12 -21.58 -4.94 -0.45
N GLN A 13 -22.01 -4.08 -1.37
CA GLN A 13 -21.13 -3.25 -2.18
C GLN A 13 -20.32 -2.27 -1.31
N THR A 14 -20.96 -1.62 -0.34
CA THR A 14 -20.29 -0.68 0.58
C THR A 14 -19.22 -1.40 1.43
N ILE A 15 -19.48 -2.64 1.83
CA ILE A 15 -18.53 -3.47 2.58
C ILE A 15 -17.35 -3.88 1.67
N GLU A 16 -17.61 -4.32 0.44
CA GLU A 16 -16.56 -4.66 -0.52
C GLU A 16 -15.72 -3.43 -0.94
N GLU A 17 -16.34 -2.26 -1.04
CA GLU A 17 -15.64 -0.99 -1.32
C GLU A 17 -14.80 -0.49 -0.15
N SER A 18 -15.13 -0.88 1.09
CA SER A 18 -14.32 -0.59 2.27
C SER A 18 -13.01 -1.38 2.31
N PHE A 19 -12.95 -2.53 1.62
CA PHE A 19 -11.71 -3.29 1.41
C PHE A 19 -10.67 -2.50 0.61
N ARG A 20 -11.12 -1.61 -0.29
CA ARG A 20 -10.21 -0.71 -1.01
C ARG A 20 -9.80 0.42 -0.07
N GLY A 21 -8.65 0.24 0.58
CA GLY A 21 -8.08 1.24 1.49
C GLY A 21 -7.98 2.63 0.85
N ALA A 22 -7.97 3.69 1.67
CA ALA A 22 -7.95 5.08 1.21
C ALA A 22 -6.79 5.40 0.24
N SER A 23 -5.68 4.66 0.29
CA SER A 23 -4.54 4.80 -0.64
C SER A 23 -4.72 4.06 -1.97
N THR A 24 -5.63 3.09 -2.06
CA THR A 24 -5.89 2.30 -3.26
C THR A 24 -6.72 3.09 -4.27
N ARG A 25 -7.69 3.89 -3.83
CA ARG A 25 -8.56 4.68 -4.73
C ARG A 25 -7.78 5.71 -5.56
N PRO A 26 -6.93 6.58 -4.98
CA PRO A 26 -6.15 7.56 -5.74
C PRO A 26 -5.15 6.90 -6.69
N ALA A 27 -4.53 5.79 -6.28
CA ALA A 27 -3.63 5.04 -7.14
C ALA A 27 -4.36 4.46 -8.37
N TYR A 28 -5.56 3.93 -8.18
CA TYR A 28 -6.36 3.38 -9.27
C TYR A 28 -6.84 4.47 -10.23
N ASP A 29 -7.31 5.61 -9.69
CA ASP A 29 -7.67 6.77 -10.50
C ASP A 29 -6.49 7.32 -11.30
N THR A 30 -5.28 7.28 -10.72
CA THR A 30 -4.05 7.70 -11.41
C THR A 30 -3.77 6.83 -12.62
N TYR A 31 -3.80 5.50 -12.46
CA TYR A 31 -3.56 4.59 -13.59
C TYR A 31 -4.67 4.63 -14.63
N ARG A 32 -5.92 4.87 -14.21
CA ARG A 32 -7.02 5.10 -15.15
C ARG A 32 -6.75 6.31 -16.03
N LYS A 33 -6.44 7.47 -15.42
CA LYS A 33 -6.12 8.70 -16.17
C LYS A 33 -4.91 8.54 -17.08
N GLN A 34 -3.87 7.85 -16.62
CA GLN A 34 -2.71 7.54 -17.46
C GLN A 34 -3.06 6.67 -18.67
N PHE A 35 -3.97 5.72 -18.51
CA PHE A 35 -4.45 4.90 -19.61
C PHE A 35 -5.29 5.72 -20.60
N GLU A 36 -6.19 6.58 -20.13
CA GLU A 36 -6.94 7.52 -20.98
C GLU A 36 -5.99 8.42 -21.79
N SER A 37 -4.97 8.98 -21.15
CA SER A 37 -3.94 9.79 -21.82
C SER A 37 -3.08 9.00 -22.80
N PHE A 38 -2.90 7.69 -22.58
CA PHE A 38 -2.18 6.82 -23.53
C PHE A 38 -3.02 6.52 -24.78
N LEU A 39 -4.33 6.32 -24.63
CA LEU A 39 -5.25 6.00 -25.73
C LEU A 39 -5.48 7.18 -26.68
N GLN A 40 -5.47 8.42 -26.17
CA GLN A 40 -5.65 9.63 -26.99
C GLN A 40 -4.70 9.70 -28.21
N PRO A 41 -3.36 9.64 -28.03
CA PRO A 41 -2.43 9.70 -29.15
C PRO A 41 -2.29 8.39 -29.95
N HIS A 42 -2.51 7.22 -29.34
CA HIS A 42 -2.22 5.93 -29.99
C HIS A 42 -3.36 5.39 -30.86
N LYS A 43 -4.62 5.78 -30.60
CA LYS A 43 -5.78 5.30 -31.39
C LYS A 43 -6.83 6.39 -31.69
N GLY A 44 -6.47 7.67 -31.61
CA GLY A 44 -7.38 8.76 -31.96
C GLY A 44 -8.50 8.99 -30.95
N GLY A 45 -8.30 8.65 -29.67
CA GLY A 45 -9.26 8.92 -28.60
C GLY A 45 -10.39 7.90 -28.47
N ILE A 46 -10.13 6.63 -28.76
CA ILE A 46 -11.06 5.53 -28.45
C ILE A 46 -11.47 5.63 -26.97
N ALA A 47 -12.77 5.50 -26.72
CA ALA A 47 -13.31 5.49 -25.36
C ALA A 47 -12.67 4.36 -24.56
N LEU A 48 -12.37 4.62 -23.29
CA LEU A 48 -11.72 3.63 -22.43
C LEU A 48 -12.51 2.31 -22.36
N GLU A 49 -13.83 2.37 -22.56
CA GLU A 49 -14.75 1.24 -22.55
C GLU A 49 -14.63 0.30 -23.75
N THR A 50 -14.05 0.75 -24.86
CA THR A 50 -13.84 -0.05 -26.08
C THR A 50 -12.39 -0.50 -26.26
N ALA A 51 -11.55 -0.30 -25.23
CA ALA A 51 -10.18 -0.77 -25.21
C ALA A 51 -10.11 -2.30 -25.32
N SER A 52 -9.22 -2.79 -26.19
CA SER A 52 -8.99 -4.23 -26.35
C SER A 52 -7.96 -4.76 -25.35
N THR A 53 -7.79 -6.08 -25.33
CA THR A 53 -6.69 -6.73 -24.61
C THR A 53 -5.33 -6.21 -25.05
N ASP A 54 -5.15 -5.99 -26.35
CA ASP A 54 -3.88 -5.51 -26.92
C ASP A 54 -3.56 -4.10 -26.41
N ASP A 55 -4.58 -3.23 -26.29
CA ASP A 55 -4.43 -1.88 -25.73
C ASP A 55 -3.92 -1.92 -24.28
N CYS A 56 -4.41 -2.88 -23.49
CA CYS A 56 -3.94 -3.08 -22.12
C CYS A 56 -2.47 -3.53 -22.10
N THR A 57 -2.08 -4.49 -22.95
CA THR A 57 -0.69 -4.97 -23.01
C THR A 57 0.26 -3.92 -23.55
N ASP A 58 -0.15 -3.13 -24.54
CA ASP A 58 0.64 -2.03 -25.10
C ASP A 58 0.86 -0.94 -24.06
N PHE A 59 -0.17 -0.62 -23.27
CA PHE A 59 -0.02 0.29 -22.14
C PHE A 59 0.94 -0.25 -21.08
N PHE A 60 0.86 -1.55 -20.74
CA PHE A 60 1.80 -2.16 -19.80
C PHE A 60 3.24 -2.12 -20.32
N HIS A 61 3.42 -2.31 -21.63
CA HIS A 61 4.73 -2.18 -22.26
C HIS A 61 5.22 -0.73 -22.24
N HIS A 62 4.36 0.24 -22.54
CA HIS A 62 4.66 1.67 -22.43
C HIS A 62 5.06 2.09 -21.00
N LEU A 63 4.39 1.55 -19.97
CA LEU A 63 4.82 1.78 -18.59
C LEU A 63 6.21 1.21 -18.32
N TYR A 64 6.50 0.02 -18.87
CA TYR A 64 7.82 -0.60 -18.72
C TYR A 64 8.93 0.18 -19.44
N THR A 65 8.70 0.64 -20.67
CA THR A 65 9.68 1.46 -21.41
C THR A 65 9.94 2.80 -20.73
N ASN A 66 8.96 3.34 -20.02
CA ASN A 66 9.11 4.50 -19.14
C ASN A 66 9.77 4.19 -17.78
N GLY A 67 10.37 3.00 -17.63
CA GLY A 67 11.13 2.60 -16.45
C GLY A 67 10.29 2.20 -15.23
N LYS A 68 8.99 1.92 -15.39
CA LYS A 68 8.18 1.41 -14.27
C LYS A 68 8.52 -0.06 -13.98
N LYS A 69 8.68 -0.37 -12.70
CA LYS A 69 8.94 -1.74 -12.23
C LYS A 69 7.75 -2.65 -12.49
N ALA A 70 8.00 -3.95 -12.67
CA ALA A 70 6.95 -4.94 -12.93
C ALA A 70 5.84 -4.94 -11.85
N ARG A 71 6.19 -4.73 -10.58
CA ARG A 71 5.23 -4.60 -9.47
C ARG A 71 4.29 -3.40 -9.64
N THR A 72 4.80 -2.28 -10.16
CA THR A 72 4.01 -1.06 -10.41
C THR A 72 3.02 -1.30 -11.55
N ILE A 73 3.46 -2.00 -12.58
CA ILE A 73 2.62 -2.34 -13.74
C ILE A 73 1.52 -3.35 -13.34
N ASP A 74 1.81 -4.29 -12.43
CA ASP A 74 0.80 -5.20 -11.90
C ASP A 74 -0.30 -4.46 -11.09
N VAL A 75 0.07 -3.39 -10.38
CA VAL A 75 -0.90 -2.48 -9.75
C VAL A 75 -1.74 -1.75 -10.81
N ALA A 76 -1.12 -1.29 -11.90
CA ALA A 76 -1.83 -0.67 -13.02
C ALA A 76 -2.85 -1.64 -13.67
N LYS A 77 -2.47 -2.91 -13.91
CA LYS A 77 -3.40 -3.95 -14.37
C LYS A 77 -4.57 -4.10 -13.41
N SER A 78 -4.29 -4.20 -12.11
CA SER A 78 -5.33 -4.35 -11.09
C SER A 78 -6.29 -3.16 -11.06
N ALA A 79 -5.78 -1.94 -11.27
CA ALA A 79 -6.57 -0.73 -11.40
C ALA A 79 -7.49 -0.76 -12.63
N LEU A 80 -6.97 -1.15 -13.79
CA LEU A 80 -7.76 -1.27 -15.03
C LEU A 80 -8.82 -2.37 -14.91
N ALA A 81 -8.44 -3.54 -14.40
CA ALA A 81 -9.38 -4.64 -14.17
C ALA A 81 -10.52 -4.22 -13.24
N ALA A 82 -10.20 -3.49 -12.16
CA ALA A 82 -11.20 -2.95 -11.26
C ALA A 82 -12.10 -1.90 -11.92
N HIS A 83 -11.57 -1.09 -12.83
CA HIS A 83 -12.36 -0.13 -13.58
C HIS A 83 -13.34 -0.82 -14.55
N PHE A 84 -12.86 -1.75 -15.38
CA PHE A 84 -13.69 -2.51 -16.32
C PHE A 84 -14.79 -3.32 -15.62
N ASN A 85 -14.49 -3.89 -14.44
CA ASN A 85 -15.50 -4.57 -13.63
C ASN A 85 -16.56 -3.59 -13.13
N ASN A 86 -16.17 -2.38 -12.71
CA ASN A 86 -17.10 -1.36 -12.24
C ASN A 86 -18.01 -0.83 -13.38
N THR A 87 -17.50 -0.76 -14.61
CA THR A 87 -18.26 -0.37 -15.81
C THR A 87 -18.95 -1.56 -16.51
N ARG A 88 -18.86 -2.77 -15.93
CA ARG A 88 -19.50 -4.01 -16.42
C ARG A 88 -19.07 -4.44 -17.83
N ILE A 89 -17.82 -4.15 -18.20
CA ILE A 89 -17.25 -4.59 -19.47
C ILE A 89 -16.84 -6.06 -19.36
N ASN A 90 -17.43 -6.90 -20.21
CA ASN A 90 -17.17 -8.33 -20.28
C ASN A 90 -17.01 -8.77 -21.75
N PRO A 91 -15.93 -9.48 -22.13
CA PRO A 91 -14.79 -9.89 -21.30
C PRO A 91 -13.93 -8.72 -20.83
N ASN A 92 -13.39 -8.82 -19.61
CA ASN A 92 -12.49 -7.80 -19.04
C ASN A 92 -11.11 -7.88 -19.72
N PRO A 93 -10.71 -6.88 -20.51
CA PRO A 93 -9.48 -6.95 -21.32
C PRO A 93 -8.22 -6.97 -20.46
N ALA A 94 -8.24 -6.36 -19.27
CA ALA A 94 -7.10 -6.38 -18.34
C ALA A 94 -6.93 -7.72 -17.60
N GLN A 95 -7.95 -8.59 -17.60
CA GLN A 95 -7.88 -9.93 -17.00
C GLN A 95 -7.64 -11.04 -18.02
N ASP A 96 -7.50 -10.70 -19.30
CA ASP A 96 -7.24 -11.67 -20.35
C ASP A 96 -5.95 -12.48 -20.12
N ALA A 97 -5.93 -13.69 -20.66
CA ALA A 97 -4.79 -14.60 -20.55
C ALA A 97 -3.50 -13.98 -21.12
N ASN A 98 -3.58 -13.19 -22.20
CA ASN A 98 -2.44 -12.51 -22.82
C ASN A 98 -1.88 -11.41 -21.92
N ALA A 99 -2.75 -10.58 -21.33
CA ALA A 99 -2.36 -9.56 -20.34
C ALA A 99 -1.64 -10.18 -19.13
N ARG A 100 -2.15 -11.32 -18.64
CA ARG A 100 -1.51 -12.08 -17.55
C ARG A 100 -0.16 -12.67 -17.98
N ARG A 101 -0.08 -13.29 -19.17
CA ARG A 101 1.16 -13.86 -19.70
C ARG A 101 2.25 -12.82 -19.87
N TYR A 102 1.90 -11.62 -20.35
CA TYR A 102 2.83 -10.51 -20.51
C TYR A 102 3.51 -10.15 -19.18
N LEU A 103 2.74 -9.93 -18.10
CA LEU A 103 3.30 -9.55 -16.80
C LEU A 103 4.16 -10.63 -16.16
N VAL A 104 3.73 -11.89 -16.26
CA VAL A 104 4.54 -13.02 -15.79
C VAL A 104 5.83 -13.12 -16.59
N GLY A 105 5.77 -12.90 -17.91
CA GLY A 105 6.94 -12.80 -18.78
C GLY A 105 7.89 -11.68 -18.36
N LEU A 106 7.34 -10.49 -18.08
CA LEU A 106 8.09 -9.32 -17.64
C LEU A 106 8.82 -9.57 -16.31
N GLN A 107 8.14 -10.14 -15.32
CA GLN A 107 8.75 -10.51 -14.04
C GLN A 107 9.89 -11.52 -14.21
N LYS A 108 9.68 -12.54 -15.06
CA LYS A 108 10.73 -13.53 -15.37
C LYS A 108 11.92 -12.90 -16.09
N PHE A 109 11.66 -11.98 -17.01
CA PHE A 109 12.70 -11.24 -17.74
C PHE A 109 13.53 -10.37 -16.78
N ASN A 110 12.87 -9.56 -15.95
CA ASN A 110 13.54 -8.69 -14.98
C ASN A 110 14.38 -9.47 -13.98
N LYS A 111 13.87 -10.62 -13.50
CA LYS A 111 14.61 -11.51 -12.60
C LYS A 111 15.88 -12.05 -13.25
N LYS A 112 15.83 -12.46 -14.51
CA LYS A 112 17.01 -12.95 -15.24
C LYS A 112 18.05 -11.87 -15.49
N LYS A 113 17.63 -10.61 -15.60
CA LYS A 113 18.49 -9.46 -15.90
C LYS A 113 18.89 -8.65 -14.65
N ASN A 114 18.53 -9.09 -13.45
CA ASN A 114 18.74 -8.38 -12.18
C ASN A 114 18.25 -6.91 -12.20
N VAL A 115 17.17 -6.63 -12.95
CA VAL A 115 16.61 -5.27 -13.08
C VAL A 115 15.78 -4.88 -11.85
N ASP A 116 15.21 -5.87 -11.17
CA ASP A 116 14.28 -5.69 -10.04
C ASP A 116 14.94 -5.98 -8.67
N GLU A 117 16.23 -5.70 -8.49
CA GLU A 117 16.81 -5.74 -7.13
C GLU A 117 16.02 -4.78 -6.23
N GLU A 118 15.31 -5.37 -5.26
CA GLU A 118 14.53 -4.63 -4.29
C GLU A 118 15.53 -3.94 -3.36
N LYS A 119 15.78 -2.65 -3.61
CA LYS A 119 16.51 -1.79 -2.66
C LYS A 119 15.68 -1.68 -1.39
N GLN A 120 15.83 -2.64 -0.50
CA GLN A 120 15.33 -2.51 0.86
C GLN A 120 16.14 -1.42 1.57
N ALA A 121 15.47 -0.67 2.43
CA ALA A 121 16.16 0.27 3.31
C ALA A 121 17.17 -0.51 4.16
N HIS A 122 18.32 0.10 4.45
CA HIS A 122 19.28 -0.49 5.37
C HIS A 122 18.59 -0.74 6.73
N PRO A 123 18.62 -1.97 7.26
CA PRO A 123 18.07 -2.23 8.58
C PRO A 123 18.91 -1.48 9.60
N LEU A 124 18.26 -0.62 10.38
CA LEU A 124 18.93 0.08 11.47
C LEU A 124 19.46 -0.93 12.48
N THR A 125 20.66 -0.71 13.01
CA THR A 125 21.19 -1.53 14.11
C THR A 125 20.84 -0.92 15.47
N VAL A 126 20.92 -1.73 16.54
CA VAL A 126 20.68 -1.23 17.92
C VAL A 126 21.68 -0.13 18.29
N GLN A 127 22.93 -0.22 17.81
CA GLN A 127 23.96 0.78 18.07
C GLN A 127 23.65 2.10 17.37
N GLU A 128 23.25 2.07 16.10
CA GLU A 128 22.85 3.27 15.35
C GLU A 128 21.60 3.91 15.94
N LEU A 129 20.62 3.11 16.36
CA LEU A 129 19.44 3.58 17.07
C LEU A 129 19.83 4.31 18.36
N SER A 130 20.67 3.70 19.19
CA SER A 130 21.14 4.30 20.45
C SER A 130 21.85 5.63 20.19
N THR A 131 22.69 5.68 19.15
CA THR A 131 23.41 6.88 18.74
C THR A 131 22.44 8.00 18.34
N LEU A 132 21.43 7.68 17.51
CA LEU A 132 20.38 8.60 17.11
C LEU A 132 19.57 9.10 18.31
N MET A 133 19.10 8.19 19.17
CA MET A 133 18.31 8.56 20.36
C MET A 133 19.10 9.48 21.30
N ASN A 134 20.39 9.24 21.51
CA ASN A 134 21.24 10.08 22.33
C ASN A 134 21.51 11.44 21.68
N GLY A 135 21.76 11.49 20.36
CA GLY A 135 21.93 12.74 19.62
C GLY A 135 20.71 13.66 19.68
N LEU A 136 19.50 13.09 19.77
CA LEU A 136 18.25 13.85 19.93
C LEU A 136 18.10 14.51 21.32
N ALA A 137 19.01 14.29 22.28
CA ALA A 137 18.95 14.88 23.62
C ALA A 137 19.10 16.40 23.60
N GLY A 138 19.94 16.90 22.70
CA GLY A 138 20.26 18.32 22.59
C GLY A 138 19.26 19.12 21.76
N MET A 139 18.24 18.47 21.20
CA MET A 139 17.19 19.16 20.44
C MET A 139 16.14 19.78 21.36
N HIS A 140 15.27 20.63 20.78
CA HIS A 140 14.11 21.17 21.47
C HIS A 140 13.35 20.05 22.19
N PRO A 141 13.03 20.19 23.51
CA PRO A 141 12.54 19.10 24.34
C PRO A 141 11.34 18.34 23.75
N PHE A 142 10.41 19.08 23.13
CA PHE A 142 9.25 18.49 22.47
C PHE A 142 9.62 17.65 21.23
N VAL A 143 10.46 18.18 20.34
CA VAL A 143 10.81 17.52 19.08
C VAL A 143 11.72 16.32 19.35
N GLY A 144 12.70 16.48 20.25
CA GLY A 144 13.56 15.38 20.67
C GLY A 144 12.76 14.24 21.30
N SER A 145 11.82 14.52 22.20
CA SER A 145 10.95 13.51 22.81
C SER A 145 10.04 12.82 21.78
N LEU A 146 9.48 13.57 20.83
CA LEU A 146 8.65 13.02 19.76
C LEU A 146 9.42 12.02 18.89
N LEU A 147 10.60 12.43 18.39
CA LEU A 147 11.42 11.58 17.53
C LEU A 147 11.92 10.34 18.27
N ARG A 148 12.31 10.49 19.54
CA ARG A 148 12.69 9.36 20.40
C ARG A 148 11.55 8.37 20.61
N LEU A 149 10.33 8.85 20.84
CA LEU A 149 9.15 7.99 20.96
C LEU A 149 8.89 7.25 19.63
N LEU A 150 8.94 7.95 18.50
CA LEU A 150 8.74 7.34 17.17
C LEU A 150 9.78 6.24 16.89
N LEU A 151 11.05 6.48 17.19
CA LEU A 151 12.13 5.52 17.03
C LEU A 151 11.98 4.33 18.00
N ALA A 152 11.68 4.60 19.28
CA ALA A 152 11.52 3.57 20.30
C ALA A 152 10.26 2.72 20.12
N VAL A 153 9.24 3.22 19.43
CA VAL A 153 8.03 2.44 19.10
C VAL A 153 8.19 1.74 17.75
N GLY A 154 8.76 2.41 16.76
CA GLY A 154 8.92 1.89 15.40
C GLY A 154 9.99 0.81 15.27
N PHE A 155 11.11 0.93 15.99
CA PHE A 155 12.21 -0.03 15.88
C PHE A 155 11.91 -1.39 16.53
N PRO A 156 11.63 -1.49 17.85
CA PRO A 156 11.32 -2.77 18.48
C PRO A 156 9.92 -3.27 18.13
N GLY A 157 8.97 -2.37 17.89
CA GLY A 157 7.59 -2.74 17.53
C GLY A 157 7.42 -3.13 16.07
N CYS A 158 8.41 -2.84 15.20
CA CYS A 158 8.34 -3.05 13.75
C CYS A 158 7.07 -2.45 13.10
N PHE A 159 6.48 -1.44 13.74
CA PHE A 159 5.23 -0.85 13.30
C PHE A 159 5.46 0.04 12.09
N ARG A 160 4.49 0.04 11.18
CA ARG A 160 4.50 0.98 10.06
C ARG A 160 4.30 2.39 10.57
N ILE A 161 4.88 3.37 9.89
CA ILE A 161 4.70 4.79 10.21
C ILE A 161 3.22 5.15 10.33
N SER A 162 2.38 4.65 9.43
CA SER A 162 0.92 4.88 9.48
C SER A 162 0.25 4.33 10.73
N GLU A 163 0.77 3.25 11.32
CA GLU A 163 0.21 2.64 12.54
C GLU A 163 0.59 3.49 13.75
N VAL A 164 1.85 3.94 13.82
CA VAL A 164 2.34 4.84 14.88
C VAL A 164 1.63 6.20 14.84
N LEU A 165 1.40 6.76 13.64
CA LEU A 165 0.68 8.03 13.48
C LEU A 165 -0.81 7.96 13.86
N ASN A 166 -1.39 6.76 13.94
CA ASN A 166 -2.79 6.56 14.31
C ASN A 166 -2.97 6.24 15.81
N LEU A 167 -1.88 6.25 16.59
CA LEU A 167 -1.97 6.06 18.04
C LEU A 167 -2.81 7.15 18.69
N ARG A 168 -3.69 6.74 19.60
CA ARG A 168 -4.42 7.65 20.49
C ARG A 168 -3.77 7.63 21.86
N TYR A 169 -4.09 8.63 22.68
CA TYR A 169 -3.58 8.72 24.05
C TYR A 169 -3.80 7.42 24.84
N ASN A 170 -4.99 6.83 24.75
CA ASN A 170 -5.34 5.58 25.46
C ASN A 170 -4.68 4.33 24.88
N ASP A 171 -3.94 4.43 23.79
CA ASP A 171 -3.22 3.31 23.18
C ASP A 171 -1.78 3.21 23.71
N VAL A 172 -1.31 4.17 24.51
CA VAL A 172 0.04 4.20 25.06
C VAL A 172 -0.03 4.22 26.58
N GLN A 173 0.64 3.27 27.24
CA GLN A 173 0.62 3.14 28.69
C GLN A 173 2.03 2.90 29.23
N LEU A 174 2.39 3.63 30.30
CA LEU A 174 3.56 3.28 31.10
C LEU A 174 3.17 2.19 32.08
N VAL A 175 3.80 1.02 31.97
CA VAL A 175 3.55 -0.12 32.85
C VAL A 175 4.76 -0.28 33.77
N SER A 176 4.50 -0.58 35.05
CA SER A 176 5.53 -0.90 36.03
C SER A 176 5.25 -2.28 36.60
N GLU A 177 6.18 -3.20 36.39
CA GLU A 177 6.15 -4.57 36.91
C GLU A 177 7.39 -4.81 37.77
N GLY A 178 7.43 -5.92 38.52
CA GLY A 178 8.56 -6.25 39.40
C GLY A 178 9.92 -6.33 38.69
N SER A 179 9.93 -6.45 37.37
CA SER A 179 11.11 -6.47 36.50
C SER A 179 11.53 -5.08 35.96
N GLY A 180 10.74 -4.02 36.15
CA GLY A 180 11.06 -2.67 35.68
C GLY A 180 9.86 -1.90 35.12
N ARG A 181 10.16 -0.75 34.49
CA ARG A 181 9.14 0.07 33.80
C ARG A 181 9.32 -0.05 32.30
N TYR A 182 8.21 -0.23 31.59
CA TYR A 182 8.20 -0.31 30.13
C TYR A 182 7.02 0.47 29.54
N LEU A 183 7.14 0.80 28.26
CA LEU A 183 6.10 1.44 27.48
C LEU A 183 5.31 0.36 26.74
N SER A 184 4.02 0.25 27.01
CA SER A 184 3.08 -0.59 26.27
C SER A 184 2.38 0.24 25.19
N VAL A 185 2.32 -0.27 23.97
CA VAL A 185 1.69 0.39 22.82
C VAL A 185 0.70 -0.58 22.16
N ARG A 186 -0.57 -0.17 22.07
CA ARG A 186 -1.66 -0.97 21.49
C ARG A 186 -2.01 -0.49 20.08
N ILE A 187 -1.73 -1.30 19.08
CA ILE A 187 -2.14 -1.03 17.69
C ILE A 187 -3.57 -1.50 17.46
N ARG A 188 -4.41 -0.64 16.86
CA ARG A 188 -5.84 -0.95 16.59
C ARG A 188 -6.09 -1.61 15.25
N TRP A 189 -5.22 -1.38 14.27
CA TRP A 189 -5.39 -1.85 12.90
C TRP A 189 -4.03 -2.20 12.30
N HIS A 190 -3.90 -3.40 11.75
CA HIS A 190 -2.72 -3.84 11.00
C HIS A 190 -3.16 -4.43 9.66
N LYS A 191 -2.49 -4.05 8.56
CA LYS A 191 -2.88 -4.48 7.19
C LYS A 191 -2.74 -6.01 6.97
N LYS A 192 -2.04 -6.71 7.86
CA LYS A 192 -1.92 -8.18 7.89
C LYS A 192 -2.45 -8.74 9.21
N ALA A 193 -3.62 -8.32 9.65
CA ALA A 193 -4.32 -9.05 10.71
C ALA A 193 -4.90 -10.32 10.09
N ASN A 194 -4.05 -11.31 9.80
CA ASN A 194 -4.53 -12.69 9.78
C ASN A 194 -4.74 -13.03 11.24
N VAL A 195 -6.00 -13.09 11.65
CA VAL A 195 -6.37 -13.82 12.85
C VAL A 195 -6.23 -15.28 12.44
N GLU A 196 -5.07 -15.88 12.70
CA GLU A 196 -5.04 -17.33 12.82
C GLU A 196 -5.91 -17.65 14.03
N GLU A 197 -7.03 -18.34 13.80
CA GLU A 197 -7.79 -18.96 14.87
C GLU A 197 -6.92 -20.10 15.41
N ASP A 198 -6.66 -20.07 16.73
CA ASP A 198 -5.89 -21.09 17.47
C ASP A 198 -6.45 -22.51 17.28
#